data_AF-A0A9E5FCC5-F1
#
_entry.id   AF-A0A9E5FCC5-F1
#
_cell.length_a   1.000
_cell.length_b   1.000
_cell.length_c   1.000
_cell.angle_alpha   90.00
_cell.angle_beta   90.00
_cell.angle_gamma   90.00
#
_symmetry.space_group_name_H-M   'P 1'
#
loop_
_entity.id
_entity.type
_entity.pdbx_description
1 polymer ?
#
loop_
_entity_poly.entity_id
_entity_poly.type
_entity_poly.pdbx_seq_one_letter_code
_entity_poly.pdbx_strand_id
1 'polypeptide(L)'
;MPSGRYQHCICTMVWAAMAIAVSAQAPPPSGLPGLGAPQFGSETLPPLPPIPTIPPSGTGGAPVPPPAFGGPVPLPPWLEAKPKPVWTSLGPDGALWFQSDVGIVAPAVGQQLQNTVYLGANPFTVIVPQAPLDWAAMPGITLGYNIPENGGSFLMRYQLLASQGVSPFVVDGVNTSVTSRLNTNIIDIGYMTNNLIQMPRYDVRGGFGARYSGVYFDSVAGGDNGFFRKIANNYSGAGPTARLDILRQISLVPGLSISGSSEIGVLIGNLDQTFAAGQTIGGSVVNGQTEVNRSVTTYDLRADIGLAYRPPSAEFFQVYAGYTFEQFFNVGGISPSSANLLYQGVLLSFRFDY
;
A
#
# COMPACT_ATOMS: atom_id res chain seq x y z
N MET A 1 39.02 -28.48 -4.87
CA MET A 1 37.85 -28.75 -5.73
C MET A 1 37.28 -30.10 -5.32
N PRO A 2 36.09 -30.10 -4.69
CA PRO A 2 34.93 -30.60 -5.41
C PRO A 2 33.72 -29.66 -5.25
N SER A 3 33.24 -29.19 -6.39
CA SER A 3 32.02 -28.41 -6.59
C SER A 3 30.91 -29.32 -7.13
N GLY A 4 29.69 -29.10 -6.69
CA GLY A 4 28.50 -29.55 -7.40
C GLY A 4 27.72 -30.64 -6.66
N ARG A 5 26.71 -30.22 -5.89
CA ARG A 5 25.50 -31.02 -5.60
C ARG A 5 24.37 -30.28 -4.84
N TYR A 6 24.44 -28.96 -4.63
CA TYR A 6 23.42 -28.24 -3.84
C TYR A 6 22.50 -27.29 -4.64
N GLN A 7 22.56 -27.29 -5.98
CA GLN A 7 21.80 -26.32 -6.80
C GLN A 7 20.44 -26.82 -7.34
N HIS A 8 20.06 -28.07 -7.11
CA HIS A 8 18.81 -28.63 -7.68
C HIS A 8 17.68 -28.89 -6.68
N CYS A 9 17.88 -28.62 -5.39
CA CYS A 9 16.82 -28.87 -4.38
C CYS A 9 16.03 -27.61 -3.96
N ILE A 10 16.50 -26.40 -4.28
CA ILE A 10 15.86 -25.16 -3.79
C ILE A 10 14.82 -24.62 -4.78
N CYS A 11 14.96 -24.88 -6.08
CA CYS A 11 14.01 -24.38 -7.10
C CYS A 11 12.62 -25.05 -7.06
N THR A 12 12.49 -26.26 -6.53
CA THR A 12 11.21 -27.01 -6.58
C THR A 12 10.27 -26.70 -5.42
N MET A 13 10.73 -26.05 -4.35
CA MET A 13 9.87 -25.71 -3.20
C MET A 13 9.10 -24.38 -3.37
N VAL A 14 9.53 -23.50 -4.28
CA VAL A 14 8.87 -22.19 -4.48
C VAL A 14 7.56 -22.31 -5.29
N TRP A 15 7.42 -23.35 -6.11
CA TRP A 15 6.19 -23.58 -6.90
C TRP A 15 5.06 -24.27 -6.12
N ALA A 16 5.35 -24.94 -5.01
CA ALA A 16 4.34 -25.69 -4.25
C ALA A 16 3.55 -24.83 -3.25
N ALA A 17 3.97 -23.58 -2.97
CA ALA A 17 3.29 -22.70 -2.02
C ALA A 17 2.16 -21.85 -2.63
N MET A 18 1.92 -21.92 -3.94
CA MET A 18 0.82 -21.19 -4.62
C MET A 18 -0.52 -21.94 -4.61
N ALA A 19 -0.57 -23.18 -4.12
CA ALA A 19 -1.81 -23.93 -3.97
C ALA A 19 -2.01 -24.24 -2.49
N ILE A 20 -3.20 -23.93 -1.97
CA ILE A 20 -3.66 -24.09 -0.58
C ILE A 20 -3.50 -22.81 0.27
N ALA A 21 -4.31 -21.80 -0.03
CA ALA A 21 -4.83 -20.94 1.02
C ALA A 21 -6.01 -21.67 1.68
N VAL A 22 -5.74 -22.43 2.75
CA VAL A 22 -6.80 -22.83 3.68
C VAL A 22 -7.27 -21.56 4.38
N SER A 23 -8.56 -21.25 4.25
CA SER A 23 -9.24 -20.22 5.03
C SER A 23 -9.27 -20.63 6.51
N ALA A 24 -8.21 -20.32 7.24
CA ALA A 24 -8.28 -20.27 8.69
C ALA A 24 -9.05 -19.00 9.08
N GLN A 25 -10.33 -19.16 9.37
CA GLN A 25 -11.22 -18.08 9.79
C GLN A 25 -10.78 -17.57 11.17
N ALA A 26 -10.03 -16.47 11.19
CA ALA A 26 -9.75 -15.73 12.42
C ALA A 26 -11.05 -15.07 12.91
N PRO A 27 -11.31 -15.07 14.23
CA PRO A 27 -12.47 -14.35 14.77
C PRO A 27 -12.38 -12.86 14.42
N PRO A 28 -13.52 -12.21 14.11
CA PRO A 28 -13.54 -10.80 13.74
C PRO A 28 -12.95 -9.94 14.87
N PRO A 29 -12.12 -8.93 14.55
CA PRO A 29 -11.68 -7.98 15.56
C PRO A 29 -12.88 -7.22 16.12
N SER A 30 -12.99 -7.21 17.45
CA SER A 30 -13.92 -6.37 18.19
C SER A 30 -13.75 -4.91 17.77
N GLY A 31 -14.85 -4.28 17.32
CA GLY A 31 -14.86 -2.97 16.68
C GLY A 31 -14.03 -1.91 17.40
N LEU A 32 -13.13 -1.28 16.64
CA LEU A 32 -12.50 -0.02 17.04
C LEU A 32 -13.59 1.05 17.18
N PRO A 33 -13.58 1.87 18.25
CA PRO A 33 -14.51 2.98 18.39
C PRO A 33 -14.37 3.92 17.19
N GLY A 34 -15.51 4.27 16.58
CA GLY A 34 -15.57 5.06 15.36
C GLY A 34 -14.86 6.41 15.53
N LEU A 35 -13.68 6.53 14.93
CA LEU A 35 -13.07 7.82 14.65
C LEU A 35 -13.89 8.46 13.55
N GLY A 36 -14.64 9.51 13.90
CA GLY A 36 -15.37 10.33 12.95
C GLY A 36 -14.45 10.89 11.87
N ALA A 37 -15.02 11.24 10.71
CA ALA A 37 -14.30 11.88 9.63
C ALA A 37 -13.50 13.08 10.16
N PRO A 38 -12.22 13.26 9.76
CA PRO A 38 -11.42 14.41 10.18
C PRO A 38 -12.14 15.69 9.73
N GLN A 39 -12.69 16.43 10.69
CA GLN A 39 -13.19 17.77 10.44
C GLN A 39 -11.98 18.69 10.34
N PHE A 40 -11.61 19.08 9.12
CA PHE A 40 -10.73 20.20 8.90
C PHE A 40 -11.51 21.47 9.28
N GLY A 41 -11.38 21.88 10.54
CA GLY A 41 -11.92 23.16 11.00
C GLY A 41 -11.33 24.30 10.18
N SER A 42 -12.17 25.25 9.79
CA SER A 42 -11.77 26.54 9.23
C SER A 42 -11.19 27.45 10.32
N GLU A 43 -10.27 26.94 11.14
CA GLU A 43 -9.57 27.76 12.11
C GLU A 43 -8.67 28.74 11.36
N THR A 44 -9.04 30.02 11.42
CA THR A 44 -8.15 31.12 11.05
C THR A 44 -6.85 30.96 11.82
N LEU A 45 -5.75 30.76 11.11
CA LEU A 45 -4.41 30.65 11.67
C LEU A 45 -4.17 31.80 12.67
N PRO A 46 -3.70 31.52 13.89
CA PRO A 46 -3.37 32.57 14.84
C PRO A 46 -2.31 33.49 14.22
N PRO A 47 -2.38 34.82 14.49
CA PRO A 47 -1.39 35.75 13.99
C PRO A 47 0.00 35.34 14.47
N LEU A 48 0.96 35.31 13.53
CA LEU A 48 2.36 35.00 13.82
C LEU A 48 2.87 35.92 14.95
N PRO A 49 3.65 35.38 15.91
CA PRO A 49 4.25 36.20 16.94
C PRO A 49 5.18 37.26 16.31
N PRO A 50 5.27 38.46 16.90
CA PRO A 50 6.15 39.51 16.39
C PRO A 50 7.60 39.00 16.36
N ILE A 51 8.26 39.21 15.21
CA ILE A 51 9.68 38.88 15.03
C ILE A 51 10.48 39.66 16.09
N PRO A 52 11.28 38.99 16.93
CA PRO A 52 12.15 39.68 17.88
C PRO A 52 13.09 40.62 17.12
N THR A 53 12.96 41.91 17.36
CA THR A 53 13.92 42.91 16.88
C THR A 53 15.23 42.69 17.63
N ILE A 54 16.21 42.10 16.94
CA ILE A 54 17.57 41.98 17.46
C ILE A 54 18.12 43.41 17.63
N PRO A 55 18.51 43.83 18.85
CA PRO A 55 19.08 45.15 19.05
C PRO A 55 20.38 45.28 18.23
N PRO A 56 20.66 46.46 17.66
CA PRO A 56 21.91 46.68 16.93
C PRO A 56 23.10 46.40 17.85
N SER A 57 23.98 45.52 17.38
CA SER A 57 25.21 45.12 18.07
C SER A 57 26.04 46.35 18.39
N GLY A 58 26.18 46.65 19.69
CA GLY A 58 26.97 47.76 20.20
C GLY A 58 28.41 47.69 19.69
N THR A 59 28.87 48.83 19.17
CA THR A 59 30.25 49.11 18.78
C THR A 59 31.19 49.06 20.00
N GLY A 60 32.36 48.42 19.86
CA GLY A 60 33.52 48.78 20.68
C GLY A 60 34.35 47.69 21.35
N GLY A 61 34.29 46.42 20.93
CA GLY A 61 35.21 45.38 21.41
C GLY A 61 35.89 44.68 20.23
N ALA A 62 37.23 44.68 20.20
CA ALA A 62 37.97 43.85 19.24
C ALA A 62 37.52 42.39 19.37
N PRO A 63 37.27 41.67 18.27
CA PRO A 63 36.81 40.30 18.31
C PRO A 63 37.87 39.44 19.00
N VAL A 64 37.55 38.93 20.19
CA VAL A 64 38.31 37.84 20.80
C VAL A 64 38.16 36.65 19.84
N PRO A 65 39.24 36.10 19.28
CA PRO A 65 39.13 34.93 18.43
C PRO A 65 38.46 33.82 19.24
N PRO A 66 37.45 33.13 18.68
CA PRO A 66 36.85 32.00 19.35
C PRO A 66 37.97 31.02 19.74
N PRO A 67 37.88 30.35 20.90
CA PRO A 67 38.81 29.31 21.26
C PRO A 67 38.92 28.36 20.08
N ALA A 68 40.14 28.10 19.59
CA ALA A 68 40.35 27.13 18.54
C ALA A 68 39.61 25.85 18.96
N PHE A 69 38.65 25.41 18.15
CA PHE A 69 38.01 24.13 18.35
C PHE A 69 39.16 23.12 18.45
N GLY A 70 39.33 22.53 19.65
CA GLY A 70 40.23 21.40 19.83
C GLY A 70 39.93 20.41 18.72
N GLY A 71 40.98 19.86 18.11
CA GLY A 71 40.85 18.96 16.97
C GLY A 71 39.76 17.91 17.19
N PRO A 72 39.17 17.38 16.11
CA PRO A 72 38.04 16.46 16.19
C PRO A 72 38.28 15.44 17.29
N VAL A 73 37.40 15.42 18.30
CA VAL A 73 37.46 14.42 19.37
C VAL A 73 37.48 13.07 18.67
N PRO A 74 38.52 12.23 18.88
CA PRO A 74 38.57 10.91 18.28
C PRO A 74 37.28 10.20 18.64
N LEU A 75 36.53 9.78 17.63
CA LEU A 75 35.31 9.04 17.88
C LEU A 75 35.75 7.72 18.55
N PRO A 76 34.97 7.17 19.50
CA PRO A 76 35.33 5.90 20.11
C PRO A 76 35.55 4.85 19.01
N PRO A 77 36.52 3.92 19.12
CA PRO A 77 36.83 2.94 18.08
C PRO A 77 35.63 2.08 17.62
N TRP A 78 34.62 1.90 18.48
CA TRP A 78 33.36 1.21 18.15
C TRP A 78 32.39 2.06 17.30
N LEU A 79 32.63 3.36 17.21
CA LEU A 79 31.97 4.33 16.34
C LEU A 79 32.79 4.61 15.05
N GLU A 80 34.13 4.51 15.11
CA GLU A 80 35.05 4.65 13.96
C GLU A 80 35.23 3.39 13.13
N ALA A 81 34.96 2.21 13.71
CA ALA A 81 34.71 1.03 12.93
C ALA A 81 33.45 1.30 12.12
N LYS A 82 33.57 2.01 10.99
CA LYS A 82 32.69 1.82 9.85
C LYS A 82 32.72 0.31 9.69
N PRO A 83 31.63 -0.40 10.05
CA PRO A 83 31.49 -1.70 9.44
C PRO A 83 31.61 -1.35 7.97
N LYS A 84 32.53 -1.96 7.22
CA LYS A 84 32.27 -2.09 5.78
C LYS A 84 30.79 -2.44 5.73
N PRO A 85 29.93 -1.69 5.03
CA PRO A 85 28.57 -2.15 4.87
C PRO A 85 28.73 -3.46 4.09
N VAL A 86 28.88 -4.57 4.82
CA VAL A 86 28.88 -5.93 4.29
C VAL A 86 27.50 -6.17 3.67
N TRP A 87 26.53 -5.31 4.00
CA TRP A 87 25.14 -5.35 3.63
C TRP A 87 24.73 -3.97 3.13
N THR A 88 24.99 -3.66 1.87
CA THR A 88 24.17 -2.65 1.19
C THR A 88 22.74 -3.19 1.10
N SER A 89 21.73 -2.33 1.24
CA SER A 89 20.33 -2.73 1.01
C SER A 89 20.09 -3.20 -0.43
N LEU A 90 20.98 -2.80 -1.34
CA LEU A 90 21.13 -3.31 -2.68
C LEU A 90 22.02 -4.55 -2.59
N GLY A 91 21.59 -5.66 -3.20
CA GLY A 91 22.45 -6.81 -3.43
C GLY A 91 23.71 -6.43 -4.24
N PRO A 92 24.47 -7.40 -4.76
CA PRO A 92 25.69 -7.10 -5.51
C PRO A 92 25.45 -6.12 -6.67
N ASP A 93 26.46 -5.29 -6.97
CA ASP A 93 26.44 -4.39 -8.12
C ASP A 93 26.26 -5.19 -9.41
N GLY A 94 25.38 -4.72 -10.31
CA GLY A 94 25.06 -5.44 -11.55
C GLY A 94 24.18 -6.68 -11.39
N ALA A 95 23.71 -6.99 -10.17
CA ALA A 95 22.90 -8.16 -9.90
C ALA A 95 21.46 -7.99 -10.39
N LEU A 96 20.91 -9.07 -10.94
CA LEU A 96 19.47 -9.24 -11.08
C LEU A 96 18.92 -9.74 -9.75
N TRP A 97 17.76 -9.25 -9.31
CA TRP A 97 17.13 -9.78 -8.11
C TRP A 97 15.65 -10.03 -8.31
N PHE A 98 15.16 -11.04 -7.60
CA PHE A 98 13.78 -11.46 -7.60
C PHE A 98 13.26 -11.43 -6.17
N GLN A 99 12.06 -10.90 -5.97
CA GLN A 99 11.36 -10.89 -4.70
C GLN A 99 9.96 -11.45 -4.88
N SER A 100 9.54 -12.31 -3.96
CA SER A 100 8.17 -12.79 -3.84
C SER A 100 7.61 -12.38 -2.49
N ASP A 101 6.39 -11.86 -2.53
CA ASP A 101 5.68 -11.32 -1.38
C ASP A 101 4.35 -12.04 -1.22
N VAL A 102 3.95 -12.34 0.01
CA VAL A 102 2.60 -12.79 0.34
C VAL A 102 2.12 -12.01 1.55
N GLY A 103 1.13 -11.15 1.32
CA GLY A 103 0.39 -10.49 2.39
C GLY A 103 -0.82 -11.33 2.82
N ILE A 104 -1.18 -11.29 4.09
CA ILE A 104 -2.49 -11.69 4.59
C ILE A 104 -3.14 -10.42 5.13
N VAL A 105 -4.10 -9.90 4.37
CA VAL A 105 -4.66 -8.56 4.58
C VAL A 105 -6.17 -8.60 4.79
N ALA A 106 -6.68 -7.67 5.58
CA ALA A 106 -8.09 -7.37 5.72
C ALA A 106 -8.43 -6.16 4.84
N PRO A 107 -9.00 -6.38 3.64
CA PRO A 107 -9.48 -5.28 2.82
C PRO A 107 -10.76 -4.67 3.42
N ALA A 108 -10.87 -3.36 3.31
CA ALA A 108 -12.07 -2.61 3.62
C ALA A 108 -12.32 -1.60 2.51
N VAL A 109 -13.53 -1.60 1.97
CA VAL A 109 -14.01 -0.56 1.07
C VAL A 109 -15.01 0.25 1.89
N GLY A 110 -14.81 1.57 1.94
CA GLY A 110 -15.77 2.50 2.49
C GLY A 110 -16.47 3.18 1.33
N GLN A 111 -17.75 2.86 1.10
CA GLN A 111 -18.49 3.35 -0.04
C GLN A 111 -19.77 4.11 0.37
N GLN A 112 -20.05 5.19 -0.36
CA GLN A 112 -21.29 5.95 -0.35
C GLN A 112 -21.71 6.18 -1.80
N LEU A 113 -21.89 5.08 -2.53
CA LEU A 113 -22.28 5.11 -3.93
C LEU A 113 -23.80 5.14 -4.04
N GLN A 114 -24.33 6.05 -4.86
CA GLN A 114 -25.76 6.14 -5.13
C GLN A 114 -26.04 6.76 -6.49
N ASN A 115 -27.09 6.28 -7.15
CA ASN A 115 -27.61 6.91 -8.36
C ASN A 115 -29.08 6.54 -8.59
N THR A 116 -29.77 7.32 -9.40
CA THR A 116 -31.14 7.06 -9.81
C THR A 116 -31.17 6.11 -10.99
N VAL A 117 -31.95 5.04 -10.84
CA VAL A 117 -32.28 4.05 -11.87
C VAL A 117 -33.78 4.12 -12.11
N TYR A 118 -34.22 3.90 -13.35
CA TYR A 118 -35.63 3.87 -13.69
C TYR A 118 -36.15 2.43 -13.73
N LEU A 119 -37.16 2.14 -12.90
CA LEU A 119 -37.90 0.88 -12.92
C LEU A 119 -39.22 1.13 -13.67
N GLY A 120 -39.18 0.99 -15.00
CA GLY A 120 -40.25 1.45 -15.87
C GLY A 120 -40.27 2.98 -15.91
N ALA A 121 -41.40 3.61 -15.58
CA ALA A 121 -41.51 5.07 -15.50
C ALA A 121 -41.11 5.64 -14.12
N ASN A 122 -40.86 4.79 -13.12
CA ASN A 122 -40.63 5.23 -11.75
C ASN A 122 -39.12 5.41 -11.47
N PRO A 123 -38.66 6.61 -11.07
CA PRO A 123 -37.28 6.80 -10.62
C PRO A 123 -37.08 6.14 -9.25
N PHE A 124 -35.92 5.51 -9.07
CA PHE A 124 -35.54 4.80 -7.86
C PHE A 124 -34.05 5.02 -7.56
N THR A 125 -33.70 5.48 -6.35
CA THR A 125 -32.28 5.65 -5.97
C THR A 125 -31.72 4.35 -5.42
N VAL A 126 -30.71 3.81 -6.09
CA VAL A 126 -30.03 2.57 -5.67
C VAL A 126 -28.98 2.90 -4.62
N ILE A 127 -29.16 2.32 -3.44
CA ILE A 127 -28.18 2.32 -2.34
C ILE A 127 -28.02 0.88 -1.89
N VAL A 128 -26.79 0.38 -1.86
CA VAL A 128 -26.48 -0.98 -1.42
C VAL A 128 -25.42 -0.90 -0.33
N PRO A 129 -25.69 -1.42 0.89
CA PRO A 129 -24.68 -1.45 1.94
C PRO A 129 -23.53 -2.37 1.52
N GLN A 130 -22.39 -2.22 2.16
CA GLN A 130 -21.23 -3.04 1.89
C GLN A 130 -21.11 -4.15 2.93
N ALA A 131 -21.08 -5.40 2.47
CA ALA A 131 -20.71 -6.51 3.33
C ALA A 131 -19.22 -6.42 3.69
N PRO A 132 -18.84 -6.70 4.96
CA PRO A 132 -17.43 -6.81 5.33
C PRO A 132 -16.73 -7.84 4.46
N LEU A 133 -15.56 -7.50 3.93
CA LEU A 133 -14.76 -8.39 3.10
C LEU A 133 -13.94 -9.34 3.98
N ASP A 134 -13.74 -10.56 3.53
CA ASP A 134 -12.90 -11.54 4.23
C ASP A 134 -11.42 -11.18 4.14
N TRP A 135 -10.64 -11.68 5.10
CA TRP A 135 -9.19 -11.68 5.00
C TRP A 135 -8.76 -12.43 3.75
N ALA A 136 -7.78 -11.89 3.03
CA ALA A 136 -7.35 -12.41 1.75
C ALA A 136 -5.83 -12.43 1.63
N ALA A 137 -5.36 -13.37 0.81
CA ALA A 137 -3.97 -13.39 0.38
C ALA A 137 -3.74 -12.30 -0.66
N MET A 138 -2.59 -11.63 -0.53
CA MET A 138 -2.14 -10.57 -1.41
C MET A 138 -0.76 -10.93 -1.98
N PRO A 139 -0.70 -11.87 -2.96
CA PRO A 139 0.56 -12.25 -3.57
C PRO A 139 1.15 -11.11 -4.40
N GLY A 140 2.47 -11.01 -4.38
CA GLY A 140 3.23 -10.06 -5.16
C GLY A 140 4.53 -10.67 -5.67
N ILE A 141 5.00 -10.14 -6.79
CA ILE A 141 6.32 -10.42 -7.34
C ILE A 141 7.00 -9.12 -7.72
N THR A 142 8.29 -9.02 -7.45
CA THR A 142 9.12 -7.90 -7.89
C THR A 142 10.37 -8.45 -8.58
N LEU A 143 10.65 -7.93 -9.76
CA LEU A 143 11.92 -8.14 -10.46
C LEU A 143 12.69 -6.83 -10.40
N GLY A 144 13.99 -6.89 -10.19
CA GLY A 144 14.81 -5.70 -10.31
C GLY A 144 16.23 -5.97 -10.75
N TYR A 145 16.92 -4.88 -11.05
CA TYR A 145 18.29 -4.86 -11.54
C TYR A 145 19.05 -3.74 -10.85
N ASN A 146 20.15 -4.09 -10.19
CA ASN A 146 21.04 -3.11 -9.58
C ASN A 146 21.96 -2.55 -10.66
N ILE A 147 21.92 -1.24 -10.87
CA ILE A 147 22.80 -0.57 -11.83
C ILE A 147 24.22 -0.59 -11.26
N PRO A 148 25.24 -1.05 -12.03
CA PRO A 148 26.64 -1.02 -11.59
C PRO A 148 27.09 0.37 -11.15
N GLU A 149 28.22 0.41 -10.43
CA GLU A 149 28.86 1.67 -10.02
C GLU A 149 27.94 2.54 -9.16
N ASN A 150 27.15 1.90 -8.29
CA ASN A 150 26.23 2.60 -7.38
C ASN A 150 25.14 3.42 -8.10
N GLY A 151 24.77 3.04 -9.32
CA GLY A 151 23.78 3.76 -10.13
C GLY A 151 22.34 3.67 -9.63
N GLY A 152 22.05 2.89 -8.58
CA GLY A 152 20.71 2.65 -8.05
C GLY A 152 20.10 1.34 -8.57
N SER A 153 18.79 1.27 -8.74
CA SER A 153 18.11 0.06 -9.21
C SER A 153 16.85 0.35 -9.98
N PHE A 154 16.61 -0.44 -11.02
CA PHE A 154 15.29 -0.53 -11.64
C PHE A 154 14.50 -1.66 -11.01
N LEU A 155 13.18 -1.47 -10.90
CA LEU A 155 12.28 -2.52 -10.45
C LEU A 155 10.97 -2.50 -11.23
N MET A 156 10.39 -3.67 -11.39
CA MET A 156 9.03 -3.90 -11.84
C MET A 156 8.34 -4.80 -10.83
N ARG A 157 7.15 -4.41 -10.40
CA ARG A 157 6.36 -5.14 -9.41
C ARG A 157 4.96 -5.41 -9.94
N TYR A 158 4.43 -6.58 -9.62
CA TYR A 158 3.04 -6.93 -9.83
C TYR A 158 2.43 -7.42 -8.52
N GLN A 159 1.23 -6.97 -8.19
CA GLN A 159 0.49 -7.37 -7.00
C GLN A 159 -0.98 -7.58 -7.32
N LEU A 160 -1.56 -8.62 -6.72
CA LEU A 160 -2.97 -8.96 -6.85
C LEU A 160 -3.61 -9.09 -5.47
N LEU A 161 -4.88 -8.69 -5.37
CA LEU A 161 -5.74 -8.94 -4.22
C LEU A 161 -7.15 -9.23 -4.70
N ALA A 162 -7.75 -10.28 -4.18
CA ALA A 162 -9.17 -10.56 -4.38
C ALA A 162 -9.80 -10.98 -3.06
N SER A 163 -10.95 -10.43 -2.74
CA SER A 163 -11.71 -10.78 -1.54
C SER A 163 -13.20 -10.72 -1.81
N GLN A 164 -13.96 -11.51 -1.06
CA GLN A 164 -15.41 -11.54 -1.08
C GLN A 164 -15.90 -11.54 0.35
N GLY A 165 -17.11 -11.03 0.58
CA GLY A 165 -17.81 -11.12 1.84
C GLY A 165 -19.30 -11.22 1.63
N VAL A 166 -20.00 -11.88 2.56
CA VAL A 166 -21.46 -12.00 2.56
C VAL A 166 -21.97 -11.69 3.95
N SER A 167 -22.95 -10.80 4.05
CA SER A 167 -23.57 -10.44 5.32
C SER A 167 -25.06 -10.15 5.14
N PRO A 168 -25.91 -10.49 6.14
CA PRO A 168 -27.31 -10.11 6.11
C PRO A 168 -27.47 -8.60 6.30
N PHE A 169 -28.40 -8.00 5.55
CA PHE A 169 -28.81 -6.60 5.66
C PHE A 169 -30.32 -6.46 5.40
N VAL A 170 -30.86 -5.30 5.78
CA VAL A 170 -32.16 -4.84 5.32
C VAL A 170 -31.94 -3.80 4.23
N VAL A 171 -32.35 -4.09 3.00
CA VAL A 171 -32.21 -3.18 1.85
C VAL A 171 -33.61 -2.85 1.36
N ASP A 172 -33.97 -1.57 1.35
CA ASP A 172 -35.33 -1.09 1.00
C ASP A 172 -36.46 -1.81 1.76
N GLY A 173 -36.22 -2.16 3.04
CA GLY A 173 -37.19 -2.88 3.87
C GLY A 173 -37.24 -4.39 3.62
N VAL A 174 -36.41 -4.94 2.72
CA VAL A 174 -36.31 -6.38 2.43
C VAL A 174 -35.12 -6.98 3.16
N ASN A 175 -35.34 -8.05 3.93
CA ASN A 175 -34.26 -8.84 4.53
C ASN A 175 -33.56 -9.64 3.42
N THR A 176 -32.27 -9.39 3.21
CA THR A 176 -31.49 -9.98 2.11
C THR A 176 -30.04 -10.20 2.54
N SER A 177 -29.35 -11.13 1.87
CA SER A 177 -27.90 -11.23 1.96
C SER A 177 -27.25 -10.31 0.92
N VAL A 178 -26.34 -9.46 1.36
CA VAL A 178 -25.50 -8.69 0.45
C VAL A 178 -24.18 -9.41 0.26
N THR A 179 -23.81 -9.63 -0.99
CA THR A 179 -22.50 -10.13 -1.39
C THR A 179 -21.67 -8.97 -1.90
N SER A 180 -20.54 -8.70 -1.27
CA SER A 180 -19.56 -7.71 -1.73
C SER A 180 -18.31 -8.40 -2.24
N ARG A 181 -17.76 -7.93 -3.36
CA ARG A 181 -16.54 -8.46 -3.96
C ARG A 181 -15.55 -7.34 -4.23
N LEU A 182 -14.28 -7.67 -4.16
CA LEU A 182 -13.15 -6.80 -4.44
C LEU A 182 -12.12 -7.57 -5.28
N ASN A 183 -11.60 -6.92 -6.31
CA ASN A 183 -10.47 -7.39 -7.10
C ASN A 183 -9.59 -6.22 -7.48
N THR A 184 -8.31 -6.28 -7.15
CA THR A 184 -7.33 -5.26 -7.52
C THR A 184 -6.08 -5.83 -8.17
N ASN A 185 -5.57 -5.11 -9.15
CA ASN A 185 -4.37 -5.43 -9.90
C ASN A 185 -3.47 -4.20 -9.95
N ILE A 186 -2.26 -4.31 -9.43
CA ILE A 186 -1.29 -3.22 -9.37
C ILE A 186 -0.03 -3.62 -10.13
N ILE A 187 0.46 -2.72 -10.99
CA ILE A 187 1.75 -2.85 -11.67
C ILE A 187 2.55 -1.60 -11.35
N ASP A 188 3.75 -1.77 -10.80
CA ASP A 188 4.69 -0.67 -10.55
C ASP A 188 5.93 -0.84 -11.43
N ILE A 189 6.43 0.26 -11.96
CA ILE A 189 7.75 0.33 -12.59
C ILE A 189 8.46 1.53 -11.99
N GLY A 190 9.67 1.35 -11.50
CA GLY A 190 10.35 2.43 -10.80
C GLY A 190 11.86 2.34 -10.83
N TYR A 191 12.44 3.46 -10.41
CA TYR A 191 13.85 3.61 -10.12
C TYR A 191 14.00 3.91 -8.63
N MET A 192 14.92 3.20 -7.98
CA MET A 192 15.38 3.48 -6.63
C MET A 192 16.81 4.01 -6.70
N THR A 193 17.10 5.07 -5.95
CA THR A 193 18.45 5.59 -5.80
C THR A 193 19.31 4.56 -5.05
N ASN A 194 20.63 4.72 -5.14
CA ASN A 194 21.49 4.16 -4.10
C ASN A 194 21.21 4.87 -2.76
N ASN A 195 21.90 4.43 -1.70
CA ASN A 195 21.78 5.01 -0.37
C ASN A 195 22.04 6.54 -0.39
N LEU A 196 20.99 7.32 -0.15
CA LEU A 196 20.98 8.78 -0.07
C LEU A 196 21.75 9.28 1.15
N ILE A 197 21.65 8.56 2.26
CA ILE A 197 22.23 8.95 3.54
C ILE A 197 22.96 7.75 4.14
N GLN A 198 24.27 7.73 3.99
CA GLN A 198 25.13 6.76 4.66
C GLN A 198 25.43 7.20 6.09
N MET A 199 24.52 6.89 7.01
CA MET A 199 24.77 6.97 8.45
C MET A 199 25.20 5.61 8.99
N PRO A 200 25.98 5.55 10.09
CA PRO A 200 26.34 4.26 10.69
C PRO A 200 25.09 3.44 11.00
N ARG A 201 24.95 2.29 10.33
CA ARG A 201 23.82 1.33 10.48
C ARG A 201 22.49 1.76 9.87
N TYR A 202 22.43 2.87 9.15
CA TYR A 202 21.23 3.31 8.44
C TYR A 202 21.47 3.34 6.93
N ASP A 203 20.48 2.88 6.18
CA ASP A 203 20.39 2.98 4.74
C ASP A 203 19.05 3.63 4.40
N VAL A 204 19.12 4.74 3.68
CA VAL A 204 17.93 5.50 3.26
C VAL A 204 17.97 5.61 1.75
N ARG A 205 16.92 5.15 1.06
CA ARG A 205 16.84 5.23 -0.40
C ARG A 205 15.56 5.95 -0.80
N GLY A 206 15.68 6.82 -1.80
CA GLY A 206 14.54 7.41 -2.46
C GLY A 206 14.23 6.67 -3.74
N GLY A 207 13.02 6.83 -4.25
CA GLY A 207 12.64 6.31 -5.54
C GLY A 207 11.52 7.11 -6.18
N PHE A 208 11.42 6.97 -7.48
CA PHE A 208 10.31 7.48 -8.27
C PHE A 208 9.93 6.44 -9.31
N GLY A 209 8.66 6.43 -9.69
CA GLY A 209 8.15 5.44 -10.62
C GLY A 209 6.83 5.84 -11.23
N ALA A 210 6.22 4.85 -11.86
CA ALA A 210 4.85 4.89 -12.35
C ALA A 210 4.11 3.65 -11.86
N ARG A 211 2.85 3.85 -11.48
CA ARG A 211 1.92 2.80 -11.07
C ARG A 211 0.75 2.76 -12.05
N TYR A 212 0.32 1.56 -12.38
CA TYR A 212 -1.00 1.26 -12.91
C TYR A 212 -1.80 0.53 -11.84
N SER A 213 -3.05 0.93 -11.63
CA SER A 213 -3.96 0.29 -10.68
C SER A 213 -5.33 0.09 -11.32
N GLY A 214 -5.77 -1.17 -11.33
CA GLY A 214 -7.14 -1.57 -11.63
C GLY A 214 -7.83 -1.98 -10.32
N VAL A 215 -8.94 -1.33 -10.00
CA VAL A 215 -9.73 -1.57 -8.78
C VAL A 215 -11.18 -1.82 -9.16
N TYR A 216 -11.61 -3.06 -9.01
CA TYR A 216 -13.00 -3.46 -9.17
C TYR A 216 -13.60 -3.83 -7.83
N PHE A 217 -14.77 -3.27 -7.52
CA PHE A 217 -15.59 -3.78 -6.44
C PHE A 217 -17.07 -3.68 -6.79
N ASP A 218 -17.86 -4.59 -6.24
CA ASP A 218 -19.30 -4.53 -6.36
C ASP A 218 -20.00 -5.01 -5.08
N SER A 219 -21.27 -4.65 -4.96
CA SER A 219 -22.15 -5.12 -3.90
C SER A 219 -23.51 -5.45 -4.51
N VAL A 220 -23.98 -6.66 -4.25
CA VAL A 220 -25.23 -7.19 -4.79
C VAL A 220 -26.10 -7.66 -3.64
N ALA A 221 -27.28 -7.06 -3.53
CA ALA A 221 -28.37 -7.53 -2.68
C ALA A 221 -29.36 -8.30 -3.55
N GLY A 222 -29.72 -9.53 -3.16
CA GLY A 222 -30.66 -10.37 -3.89
C GLY A 222 -31.76 -10.92 -2.99
N GLY A 223 -33.00 -10.97 -3.49
CA GLY A 223 -34.13 -11.48 -2.74
C GLY A 223 -35.18 -12.13 -3.64
N ASP A 224 -36.24 -12.62 -3.01
CA ASP A 224 -37.35 -13.25 -3.71
C ASP A 224 -38.12 -12.25 -4.59
N ASN A 225 -39.00 -12.77 -5.46
CA ASN A 225 -39.92 -11.97 -6.28
C ASN A 225 -39.20 -10.93 -7.17
N GLY A 226 -38.05 -11.31 -7.74
CA GLY A 226 -37.28 -10.46 -8.66
C GLY A 226 -36.60 -9.26 -8.00
N PHE A 227 -36.54 -9.21 -6.66
CA PHE A 227 -35.81 -8.17 -5.95
C PHE A 227 -34.31 -8.33 -6.14
N PHE A 228 -33.67 -7.32 -6.70
CA PHE A 228 -32.22 -7.17 -6.59
C PHE A 228 -31.81 -5.69 -6.58
N ARG A 229 -30.66 -5.43 -5.97
CA ARG A 229 -29.96 -4.15 -6.03
C ARG A 229 -28.49 -4.44 -6.30
N LYS A 230 -27.88 -3.68 -7.20
CA LYS A 230 -26.47 -3.83 -7.54
C LYS A 230 -25.83 -2.46 -7.68
N ILE A 231 -24.66 -2.33 -7.07
CA ILE A 231 -23.71 -1.26 -7.32
C ILE A 231 -22.39 -1.90 -7.68
N ALA A 232 -21.81 -1.50 -8.81
CA ALA A 232 -20.47 -1.89 -9.22
C ALA A 232 -19.63 -0.66 -9.54
N ASN A 233 -18.34 -0.75 -9.27
CA ASN A 233 -17.36 0.30 -9.48
C ASN A 233 -16.10 -0.32 -10.07
N ASN A 234 -15.66 0.20 -11.20
CA ASN A 234 -14.45 -0.23 -11.90
C ASN A 234 -13.58 0.99 -12.17
N TYR A 235 -12.50 1.12 -11.41
CA TYR A 235 -11.48 2.14 -11.61
C TYR A 235 -10.27 1.54 -12.33
N SER A 236 -9.74 2.25 -13.31
CA SER A 236 -8.47 1.92 -13.96
C SER A 236 -7.70 3.20 -14.21
N GLY A 237 -6.55 3.35 -13.56
CA GLY A 237 -5.73 4.55 -13.68
C GLY A 237 -4.24 4.28 -13.60
N ALA A 238 -3.47 5.27 -14.05
CA ALA A 238 -2.02 5.26 -13.97
C ALA A 238 -1.47 6.62 -13.59
N GLY A 239 -0.26 6.66 -13.04
CA GLY A 239 0.38 7.91 -12.70
C GLY A 239 1.69 7.73 -11.94
N PRO A 240 2.35 8.86 -11.60
CA PRO A 240 3.65 8.82 -10.95
C PRO A 240 3.54 8.36 -9.49
N THR A 241 4.60 7.70 -9.02
CA THR A 241 4.80 7.38 -7.61
C THR A 241 6.13 7.89 -7.10
N ALA A 242 6.21 8.12 -5.79
CA ALA A 242 7.43 8.42 -5.07
C ALA A 242 7.56 7.48 -3.86
N ARG A 243 8.76 6.95 -3.65
CA ARG A 243 9.03 5.94 -2.63
C ARG A 243 10.20 6.35 -1.74
N LEU A 244 10.13 5.97 -0.47
CA LEU A 244 11.21 6.10 0.49
C LEU A 244 11.36 4.76 1.22
N ASP A 245 12.58 4.22 1.23
CA ASP A 245 12.95 3.05 2.00
C ASP A 245 13.95 3.45 3.09
N ILE A 246 13.76 2.91 4.29
CA ILE A 246 14.67 3.07 5.42
C ILE A 246 14.99 1.68 5.97
N LEU A 247 16.27 1.40 6.15
CA LEU A 247 16.75 0.18 6.77
C LEU A 247 17.72 0.53 7.89
N ARG A 248 17.51 -0.06 9.06
CA ARG A 248 18.37 0.10 10.24
C ARG A 248 18.89 -1.25 10.69
N GLN A 249 20.21 -1.44 10.61
CA GLN A 249 20.86 -2.68 11.04
C GLN A 249 20.85 -2.81 12.57
N ILE A 250 20.54 -4.02 13.06
CA ILE A 250 20.57 -4.37 14.48
C ILE A 250 21.90 -5.03 14.80
N SER A 251 22.77 -4.33 15.54
CA SER A 251 24.15 -4.79 15.77
C SER A 251 24.29 -6.06 16.60
N LEU A 252 23.26 -6.42 17.37
CA LEU A 252 23.27 -7.62 18.21
C LEU A 252 23.20 -8.91 17.38
N VAL A 253 22.55 -8.86 16.22
CA VAL A 253 22.31 -10.03 15.36
C VAL A 253 22.80 -9.69 13.95
N PRO A 254 23.94 -10.26 13.51
CA PRO A 254 24.45 -10.02 12.16
C PRO A 254 23.39 -10.34 11.10
N GLY A 255 23.19 -9.42 10.15
CA GLY A 255 22.22 -9.58 9.06
C GLY A 255 20.78 -9.20 9.40
N LEU A 256 20.44 -8.96 10.68
CA LEU A 256 19.12 -8.51 11.09
C LEU A 256 18.99 -6.98 10.98
N SER A 257 17.85 -6.51 10.49
CA SER A 257 17.53 -5.10 10.37
C SER A 257 16.05 -4.82 10.62
N ILE A 258 15.77 -3.59 11.03
CA ILE A 258 14.43 -3.00 10.95
C ILE A 258 14.31 -2.36 9.58
N SER A 259 13.23 -2.62 8.88
CA SER A 259 12.95 -2.04 7.57
C SER A 259 11.60 -1.35 7.57
N GLY A 260 11.55 -0.16 7.01
CA GLY A 260 10.33 0.56 6.72
C GLY A 260 10.35 1.10 5.30
N SER A 261 9.20 1.16 4.67
CA SER A 261 9.04 1.80 3.36
C SER A 261 7.72 2.55 3.30
N SER A 262 7.71 3.66 2.57
CA SER A 262 6.50 4.42 2.25
C SER A 262 6.48 4.75 0.77
N GLU A 263 5.32 4.61 0.14
CA GLU A 263 5.10 4.98 -1.25
C GLU A 263 3.83 5.82 -1.36
N ILE A 264 3.90 6.89 -2.13
CA ILE A 264 2.75 7.74 -2.45
C ILE A 264 2.58 7.81 -3.96
N GLY A 265 1.34 7.91 -4.42
CA GLY A 265 1.04 8.06 -5.83
C GLY A 265 -0.16 8.95 -6.11
N VAL A 266 -0.19 9.45 -7.35
CA VAL A 266 -1.31 10.20 -7.91
C VAL A 266 -1.69 9.52 -9.20
N LEU A 267 -2.86 8.87 -9.22
CA LEU A 267 -3.33 8.04 -10.32
C LEU A 267 -4.47 8.75 -11.04
N ILE A 268 -4.31 8.97 -12.33
CA ILE A 268 -5.37 9.55 -13.18
C ILE A 268 -5.93 8.42 -14.03
N GLY A 269 -7.25 8.27 -14.03
CA GLY A 269 -7.88 7.12 -14.65
C GLY A 269 -9.31 7.36 -15.10
N ASN A 270 -9.91 6.26 -15.56
CA ASN A 270 -11.33 6.17 -15.86
C ASN A 270 -12.02 5.41 -14.74
N LEU A 271 -13.24 5.83 -14.43
CA LEU A 271 -14.12 5.24 -13.45
C LEU A 271 -15.46 4.92 -14.10
N ASP A 272 -15.79 3.64 -14.15
CA ASP A 272 -17.08 3.13 -14.59
C ASP A 272 -17.89 2.67 -13.38
N GLN A 273 -19.05 3.30 -13.18
CA GLN A 273 -19.99 2.92 -12.14
C GLN A 273 -21.28 2.39 -12.76
N THR A 274 -21.76 1.28 -12.26
CA THR A 274 -23.02 0.66 -12.68
C THR A 274 -23.96 0.54 -11.51
N PHE A 275 -25.16 1.10 -11.66
CA PHE A 275 -26.26 1.00 -10.71
C PHE A 275 -27.37 0.21 -11.37
N ALA A 276 -27.82 -0.88 -10.76
CA ALA A 276 -28.92 -1.67 -11.30
C ALA A 276 -29.88 -2.08 -10.19
N ALA A 277 -31.15 -2.18 -10.55
CA ALA A 277 -32.20 -2.61 -9.65
C ALA A 277 -33.25 -3.43 -10.40
N GLY A 278 -33.89 -4.33 -9.68
CA GLY A 278 -35.08 -5.05 -10.14
C GLY A 278 -36.04 -5.29 -9.00
N GLN A 279 -37.33 -5.30 -9.30
CA GLN A 279 -38.38 -5.72 -8.39
C GLN A 279 -39.67 -6.05 -9.15
N THR A 280 -40.58 -6.78 -8.50
CA THR A 280 -41.91 -7.00 -9.05
C THR A 280 -42.81 -5.79 -8.81
N ILE A 281 -43.38 -5.23 -9.88
CA ILE A 281 -44.35 -4.13 -9.86
C ILE A 281 -45.60 -4.58 -10.61
N GLY A 282 -46.77 -4.56 -9.96
CA GLY A 282 -48.02 -4.96 -10.59
C GLY A 282 -48.03 -6.42 -11.09
N GLY A 283 -47.29 -7.31 -10.43
CA GLY A 283 -47.18 -8.73 -10.81
C GLY A 283 -46.17 -9.04 -11.93
N SER A 284 -45.46 -8.02 -12.46
CA SER A 284 -44.41 -8.20 -13.46
C SER A 284 -43.04 -7.78 -12.90
N VAL A 285 -41.99 -8.50 -13.27
CA VAL A 285 -40.61 -8.13 -12.91
C VAL A 285 -40.17 -6.96 -13.79
N VAL A 286 -39.75 -5.87 -13.16
CA VAL A 286 -39.25 -4.66 -13.82
C VAL A 286 -37.82 -4.42 -13.38
N ASN A 287 -36.92 -4.22 -14.35
CA ASN A 287 -35.49 -4.01 -14.12
C ASN A 287 -35.04 -2.69 -14.76
N GLY A 288 -33.99 -2.10 -14.22
CA GLY A 288 -33.37 -0.90 -14.74
C GLY A 288 -31.89 -0.86 -14.44
N GLN A 289 -31.16 -0.09 -15.22
CA GLN A 289 -29.73 0.15 -15.04
C GLN A 289 -29.37 1.58 -15.41
N THR A 290 -28.35 2.12 -14.75
CA THR A 290 -27.73 3.39 -15.09
C THR A 290 -26.22 3.24 -14.95
N GLU A 291 -25.50 3.69 -15.96
CA GLU A 291 -24.05 3.67 -16.00
C GLU A 291 -23.52 5.09 -16.02
N VAL A 292 -22.43 5.31 -15.31
CA VAL A 292 -21.73 6.59 -15.29
C VAL A 292 -20.26 6.31 -15.51
N ASN A 293 -19.71 6.92 -16.55
CA ASN A 293 -18.28 6.93 -16.81
C ASN A 293 -17.73 8.33 -16.55
N ARG A 294 -16.61 8.42 -15.84
CA ARG A 294 -15.90 9.69 -15.66
C ARG A 294 -14.41 9.48 -15.49
N SER A 295 -13.61 10.45 -15.93
CA SER A 295 -12.21 10.51 -15.51
C SER A 295 -12.09 11.06 -14.08
N VAL A 296 -11.30 10.39 -13.26
CA VAL A 296 -11.09 10.76 -11.85
C VAL A 296 -9.62 10.62 -11.47
N THR A 297 -9.22 11.44 -10.49
CA THR A 297 -7.92 11.34 -9.83
C THR A 297 -8.09 10.62 -8.50
N THR A 298 -7.28 9.58 -8.30
CA THR A 298 -7.14 8.80 -7.08
C THR A 298 -5.76 9.10 -6.50
N TYR A 299 -5.67 9.14 -5.17
CA TYR A 299 -4.40 9.19 -4.46
C TYR A 299 -4.18 7.86 -3.76
N ASP A 300 -2.95 7.41 -3.65
CA ASP A 300 -2.62 6.22 -2.90
C ASP A 300 -1.44 6.46 -1.95
N LEU A 301 -1.52 5.82 -0.79
CA LEU A 301 -0.48 5.80 0.24
C LEU A 301 -0.29 4.36 0.68
N ARG A 302 0.95 3.87 0.57
CA ARG A 302 1.39 2.60 1.09
C ARG A 302 2.47 2.81 2.13
N ALA A 303 2.41 2.05 3.22
CA ALA A 303 3.44 2.01 4.24
C ALA A 303 3.66 0.57 4.72
N ASP A 304 4.92 0.16 4.80
CA ASP A 304 5.33 -1.15 5.32
C ASP A 304 6.34 -0.95 6.45
N ILE A 305 6.28 -1.77 7.50
CA ILE A 305 7.27 -1.77 8.60
C ILE A 305 7.47 -3.18 9.15
N GLY A 306 8.72 -3.57 9.36
CA GLY A 306 9.02 -4.92 9.82
C GLY A 306 10.48 -5.19 10.09
N LEU A 307 10.79 -6.47 10.19
CA LEU A 307 12.14 -6.99 10.36
C LEU A 307 12.58 -7.65 9.06
N ALA A 308 13.80 -7.35 8.64
CA ALA A 308 14.47 -8.01 7.55
C ALA A 308 15.68 -8.78 8.08
N TYR A 309 15.92 -9.96 7.54
CA TYR A 309 17.06 -10.80 7.89
C TYR A 309 17.74 -11.32 6.64
N ARG A 310 19.02 -11.01 6.50
CA ARG A 310 19.91 -11.53 5.46
C ARG A 310 21.02 -12.34 6.15
N PRO A 311 20.95 -13.68 6.13
CA PRO A 311 21.90 -14.50 6.89
C PRO A 311 23.34 -14.28 6.42
N PRO A 312 24.33 -14.19 7.34
CA PRO A 312 25.76 -14.08 6.99
C PRO A 312 26.27 -15.18 6.06
N SER A 313 25.68 -16.38 6.14
CA SER A 313 26.05 -17.54 5.31
C SER A 313 25.36 -17.55 3.94
N ALA A 314 24.38 -16.68 3.70
CA ALA A 314 23.55 -16.66 2.50
C ALA A 314 23.20 -15.21 2.13
N GLU A 315 24.21 -14.44 1.74
CA GLU A 315 24.07 -13.00 1.48
C GLU A 315 23.13 -12.69 0.30
N PHE A 316 22.99 -13.64 -0.61
CA PHE A 316 22.08 -13.60 -1.76
C PHE A 316 20.60 -13.75 -1.36
N PHE A 317 20.28 -14.05 -0.10
CA PHE A 317 18.92 -14.33 0.35
C PHE A 317 18.52 -13.41 1.50
N GLN A 318 17.34 -12.81 1.38
CA GLN A 318 16.75 -11.97 2.42
C GLN A 318 15.31 -12.39 2.69
N VAL A 319 14.96 -12.48 3.98
CA VAL A 319 13.58 -12.65 4.44
C VAL A 319 13.12 -11.35 5.07
N TYR A 320 11.87 -10.98 4.86
CA TYR A 320 11.22 -9.90 5.58
C TYR A 320 9.88 -10.37 6.14
N ALA A 321 9.57 -9.91 7.35
CA ALA A 321 8.30 -10.09 8.02
C ALA A 321 7.86 -8.78 8.66
N GLY A 322 6.65 -8.33 8.37
CA GLY A 322 6.19 -7.02 8.82
C GLY A 322 4.69 -6.82 8.72
N TYR A 323 4.29 -5.57 8.93
CA TYR A 323 2.94 -5.08 8.75
C TYR A 323 2.90 -4.19 7.50
N THR A 324 1.82 -4.32 6.73
CA THR A 324 1.55 -3.52 5.54
C THR A 324 0.24 -2.76 5.71
N PHE A 325 0.23 -1.53 5.19
CA PHE A 325 -0.92 -0.65 5.12
C PHE A 325 -0.94 -0.02 3.74
N GLU A 326 -2.08 -0.03 3.05
CA GLU A 326 -2.24 0.61 1.76
C GLU A 326 -3.65 1.20 1.63
N GLN A 327 -3.73 2.49 1.32
CA GLN A 327 -4.98 3.22 1.21
C GLN A 327 -5.08 3.92 -0.14
N PHE A 328 -6.18 3.68 -0.85
CA PHE A 328 -6.60 4.43 -2.02
C PHE A 328 -7.74 5.39 -1.65
N PHE A 329 -7.54 6.65 -1.98
CA PHE A 329 -8.50 7.72 -1.76
C PHE A 329 -9.27 7.99 -3.06
N ASN A 330 -10.59 8.08 -2.97
CA ASN A 330 -11.46 8.54 -4.06
C ASN A 330 -11.55 7.60 -5.29
N VAL A 331 -11.47 6.27 -5.07
CA VAL A 331 -11.61 5.23 -6.13
C VAL A 331 -13.03 5.09 -6.70
N GLY A 332 -14.01 5.79 -6.12
CA GLY A 332 -15.42 5.81 -6.57
C GLY A 332 -16.03 7.21 -6.57
N GLY A 333 -15.22 8.26 -6.73
CA GLY A 333 -15.65 9.66 -6.66
C GLY A 333 -16.36 10.19 -7.90
N ILE A 334 -17.69 10.08 -7.93
CA ILE A 334 -18.52 10.78 -8.93
C ILE A 334 -19.69 11.43 -8.21
N SER A 335 -19.64 12.75 -7.98
CA SER A 335 -20.67 13.48 -7.22
C SER A 335 -22.10 13.03 -7.59
N PRO A 336 -22.91 12.55 -6.61
CA PRO A 336 -22.70 12.58 -5.16
C PRO A 336 -21.96 11.37 -4.55
N SER A 337 -21.54 10.40 -5.36
CA SER A 337 -20.90 9.15 -4.93
C SER A 337 -19.45 9.33 -4.48
N SER A 338 -19.05 8.59 -3.44
CA SER A 338 -17.65 8.48 -3.00
C SER A 338 -17.30 7.04 -2.60
N ALA A 339 -16.04 6.65 -2.80
CA ALA A 339 -15.51 5.41 -2.25
C ALA A 339 -14.01 5.51 -1.96
N ASN A 340 -13.58 4.91 -0.87
CA ASN A 340 -12.19 4.73 -0.47
C ASN A 340 -11.91 3.24 -0.26
N LEU A 341 -10.65 2.86 -0.39
CA LEU A 341 -10.21 1.48 -0.24
C LEU A 341 -8.98 1.41 0.65
N LEU A 342 -8.98 0.43 1.54
CA LEU A 342 -7.92 0.20 2.52
C LEU A 342 -7.58 -1.28 2.54
N TYR A 343 -6.30 -1.62 2.53
CA TYR A 343 -5.80 -2.93 2.90
C TYR A 343 -4.83 -2.77 4.05
N GLN A 344 -4.91 -3.68 5.02
CA GLN A 344 -3.92 -3.73 6.08
C GLN A 344 -3.75 -5.15 6.60
N GLY A 345 -2.55 -5.49 7.05
CA GLY A 345 -2.29 -6.83 7.59
C GLY A 345 -0.81 -7.16 7.67
N VAL A 346 -0.51 -8.46 7.64
CA VAL A 346 0.87 -8.95 7.75
C VAL A 346 1.45 -9.23 6.37
N LEU A 347 2.75 -9.02 6.22
CA LEU A 347 3.50 -9.22 4.99
C LEU A 347 4.71 -10.12 5.25
N LEU A 348 4.84 -11.16 4.44
CA LEU A 348 6.04 -11.98 4.35
C LEU A 348 6.66 -11.81 2.97
N SER A 349 7.98 -11.67 2.92
CA SER A 349 8.72 -11.45 1.69
C SER A 349 10.02 -12.23 1.65
N PHE A 350 10.37 -12.72 0.47
CA PHE A 350 11.58 -13.47 0.19
C PHE A 350 12.26 -12.85 -1.03
N ARG A 351 13.51 -12.41 -0.87
CA ARG A 351 14.33 -11.83 -1.93
C ARG A 351 15.55 -12.70 -2.20
N PHE A 352 15.87 -12.84 -3.48
CA PHE A 352 17.03 -13.54 -4.02
C PHE A 352 17.81 -12.61 -4.95
N ASP A 353 19.10 -12.44 -4.71
CA ASP A 353 20.04 -11.66 -5.52
C ASP A 353 20.92 -12.63 -6.35
N TYR A 354 21.04 -12.43 -7.67
CA TYR A 354 21.73 -13.33 -8.63
C TYR A 354 22.93 -12.67 -9.32
#